data_AF-A0A1U7J9P2-F1
#
_entry.id   AF-A0A1U7J9P2-F1
#
_cell.length_a   1.000
_cell.length_b   1.000
_cell.length_c   1.000
_cell.angle_alpha   90.00
_cell.angle_beta   90.00
_cell.angle_gamma   90.00
#
_symmetry.space_group_name_H-M   'P 1'
#
loop_
_entity.id
_entity.type
_entity.pdbx_description
1 polymer ?
#
loop_
_entity_poly.entity_id
_entity_poly.type
_entity_poly.pdbx_seq_one_letter_code
_entity_poly.pdbx_strand_id
1 'polypeptide(L)' 'MQEKLMAYNRMLSMVDGAYNDMLIAERKLMDFSDHMLSGFGVRYGKDSSEYEMAGGRRKSDRQKRARRTANTVNVA' A
#
# COMPACT_ATOMS: atom_id res chain seq x y z
N MET A 1 -18.00 39.94 11.53
CA MET A 1 -18.18 38.55 12.01
C MET A 1 -18.33 37.57 10.85
N GLN A 2 -19.21 37.83 9.88
CA GLN A 2 -19.44 36.95 8.72
C GLN A 2 -18.20 36.73 7.84
N GLU A 3 -17.40 37.77 7.59
CA GLU A 3 -16.15 37.63 6.81
C GLU A 3 -15.15 36.65 7.42
N LYS A 4 -15.02 36.65 8.75
CA LYS A 4 -14.16 35.71 9.49
C LYS A 4 -14.64 34.27 9.35
N LEU A 5 -15.97 34.07 9.36
CA LEU A 5 -16.57 32.75 9.13
C LEU A 5 -16.37 32.27 7.69
N MET A 6 -16.52 33.16 6.71
CA MET A 6 -16.26 32.84 5.30
C MET A 6 -14.78 32.47 5.08
N ALA A 7 -13.86 33.22 5.67
CA ALA A 7 -12.43 32.92 5.62
C ALA A 7 -12.10 31.56 6.25
N TYR A 8 -12.67 31.27 7.44
CA TYR A 8 -12.52 29.98 8.10
C TYR A 8 -13.02 28.82 7.22
N ASN A 9 -14.25 28.91 6.72
CA ASN A 9 -14.83 27.86 5.89
C ASN A 9 -14.04 27.66 4.58
N ARG A 10 -13.53 28.74 3.99
CA ARG A 10 -12.66 28.64 2.81
C ARG A 10 -11.36 27.90 3.10
N MET A 11 -10.71 28.19 4.22
CA MET A 11 -9.50 27.47 4.64
C MET A 11 -9.79 26.01 4.90
N LEU A 12 -10.92 25.69 5.55
CA LEU A 12 -11.34 24.32 5.79
C LEU A 12 -11.52 23.56 4.47
N SER A 13 -12.26 24.12 3.52
CA SER A 13 -12.44 23.50 2.19
C SER A 13 -11.13 23.34 1.41
N MET A 14 -10.17 24.27 1.58
CA MET A 14 -8.85 24.14 0.97
C MET A 14 -8.04 22.99 1.57
N VAL A 15 -8.08 22.82 2.89
CA VAL A 15 -7.42 21.70 3.58
C VAL A 15 -8.02 20.37 3.15
N ASP A 16 -9.35 20.28 3.10
CA ASP A 16 -10.04 19.07 2.65
C ASP A 16 -9.69 18.72 1.19
N GLY A 17 -9.60 19.73 0.32
CA GLY A 17 -9.15 19.56 -1.06
C GLY A 17 -7.73 19.02 -1.14
N ALA A 18 -6.78 19.67 -0.45
CA ALA A 18 -5.39 19.24 -0.42
C ALA A 18 -5.21 17.83 0.14
N TYR A 19 -5.99 17.46 1.17
CA TYR A 19 -5.97 16.13 1.74
C TYR A 19 -6.44 15.06 0.74
N ASN A 20 -7.53 15.32 0.03
CA ASN A 20 -8.02 14.40 -1.01
C ASN A 20 -7.00 14.24 -2.16
N ASP A 21 -6.36 15.32 -2.58
CA ASP A 21 -5.32 15.27 -3.61
C ASP A 21 -4.11 14.44 -3.17
N MET A 22 -3.71 14.56 -1.90
CA MET A 22 -2.64 13.74 -1.32
C MET A 22 -3.01 12.25 -1.32
N LEU A 23 -4.24 11.90 -0.92
CA LEU A 23 -4.71 10.51 -0.96
C LEU A 23 -4.72 9.94 -2.38
N ILE A 24 -5.12 10.74 -3.37
CA ILE A 24 -5.08 10.33 -4.78
C ILE A 24 -3.64 10.11 -5.23
N ALA A 25 -2.71 10.99 -4.86
CA ALA A 25 -1.30 10.86 -5.20
C ALA A 25 -0.67 9.62 -4.55
N GLU A 26 -0.97 9.35 -3.27
CA GLU A 26 -0.52 8.15 -2.56
C GLU A 26 -1.00 6.88 -3.26
N ARG A 27 -2.28 6.82 -3.61
CA ARG A 27 -2.84 5.66 -4.33
C ARG A 27 -2.16 5.44 -5.69
N LYS A 28 -1.94 6.52 -6.46
CA LYS A 28 -1.22 6.42 -7.74
C LYS A 28 0.22 5.93 -7.56
N LEU A 29 0.90 6.39 -6.52
CA LEU A 29 2.25 5.94 -6.20
C LEU A 29 2.28 4.45 -5.83
N MET A 30 1.32 4.01 -5.02
CA MET A 30 1.14 2.60 -4.66
C MET A 30 0.91 1.74 -5.89
N ASP A 31 -0.07 2.09 -6.74
CA ASP A 31 -0.38 1.36 -7.97
C ASP A 31 0.85 1.28 -8.91
N PHE A 32 1.58 2.39 -9.05
CA PHE A 32 2.81 2.42 -9.86
C PHE A 32 3.90 1.50 -9.30
N SER A 33 4.10 1.50 -7.98
CA SER A 33 5.08 0.64 -7.32
C SER A 33 4.73 -0.85 -7.48
N ASP A 34 3.44 -1.20 -7.40
CA ASP A 34 2.95 -2.55 -7.59
C ASP A 34 3.14 -3.02 -9.03
N HIS A 35 2.87 -2.15 -10.01
CA HIS A 35 3.12 -2.45 -11.42
C HIS A 35 4.62 -2.65 -11.70
N MET A 36 5.47 -1.79 -11.13
CA MET A 36 6.92 -1.89 -11.26
C MET A 36 7.42 -3.23 -10.70
N LEU A 37 7.11 -3.55 -9.44
CA LEU A 37 7.49 -4.84 -8.82
C LEU A 37 6.91 -6.03 -9.58
N SER A 38 5.67 -5.94 -10.05
CA SER A 38 5.07 -7.01 -10.86
C SER A 38 5.84 -7.22 -12.17
N GLY A 39 6.28 -6.15 -12.84
CA GLY A 39 7.11 -6.22 -14.03
C GLY A 39 8.45 -6.91 -13.78
N PHE A 40 9.15 -6.55 -12.70
CA PHE A 40 10.38 -7.24 -12.29
C PHE A 40 10.14 -8.71 -11.96
N GLY A 41 9.03 -9.01 -11.28
CA GLY A 41 8.64 -10.37 -10.93
C GLY A 41 8.31 -11.25 -12.15
N VAL A 42 7.76 -10.66 -13.21
CA VAL A 42 7.50 -11.36 -14.48
C VAL A 42 8.80 -11.59 -15.26
N ARG A 43 9.69 -10.59 -15.32
CA ARG A 43 10.91 -10.66 -16.13
C ARG A 43 12.04 -11.50 -15.51
N TYR A 44 12.30 -11.32 -14.22
CA TYR A 44 13.43 -11.95 -13.53
C TYR A 44 13.00 -13.02 -12.52
N GLY A 45 11.72 -13.04 -12.14
CA GLY A 45 11.19 -13.94 -11.13
C GLY A 45 11.20 -13.32 -9.73
N LYS A 46 10.26 -13.76 -8.88
CA LYS A 46 10.06 -13.23 -7.51
C LYS A 46 11.10 -13.70 -6.48
N ASP A 47 12.06 -14.52 -6.88
CA ASP A 47 13.19 -14.98 -6.05
C ASP A 47 14.54 -14.43 -6.56
N SER A 48 14.51 -13.56 -7.59
CA SER A 48 15.71 -12.95 -8.16
C SER A 48 16.26 -11.81 -7.30
N SER A 49 17.55 -11.53 -7.48
CA SER A 49 18.21 -10.37 -6.87
C SER A 49 17.61 -9.05 -7.34
N GLU A 50 17.17 -8.97 -8.59
CA GLU A 50 16.62 -7.78 -9.22
C GLU A 50 15.27 -7.41 -8.63
N TYR A 51 14.45 -8.41 -8.32
CA TYR A 51 13.20 -8.20 -7.59
C TYR A 51 13.44 -7.66 -6.18
N GLU A 52 14.49 -8.12 -5.51
CA GLU A 52 14.89 -7.63 -4.19
C GLU A 52 15.46 -6.20 -4.24
N MET A 53 16.32 -5.92 -5.22
CA MET A 53 16.87 -4.57 -5.45
C MET A 53 15.78 -3.54 -5.78
N ALA A 54 14.70 -3.97 -6.44
CA ALA A 54 13.52 -3.13 -6.67
C ALA A 54 12.69 -2.85 -5.40
N GLY A 55 13.07 -3.41 -4.25
CA GLY A 55 12.39 -3.27 -2.96
C GLY A 55 11.40 -4.39 -2.65
N GLY A 56 11.31 -5.43 -3.49
CA GLY A 56 10.50 -6.61 -3.24
C GLY A 56 11.15 -7.53 -2.20
N ARG A 57 10.35 -8.37 -1.53
CA ARG A 57 10.87 -9.46 -0.69
C ARG A 57 10.82 -10.77 -1.47
N ARG A 58 11.94 -11.51 -1.50
CA ARG A 58 11.99 -12.81 -2.19
C ARG A 58 10.90 -13.74 -1.67
N LYS A 59 10.32 -14.55 -2.56
CA LYS A 59 9.25 -15.49 -2.22
C LYS A 59 9.73 -16.54 -1.21
N SER A 60 10.98 -16.96 -1.31
CA SER A 60 11.70 -17.83 -0.38
C SER A 60 11.82 -17.24 1.03
N ASP A 61 12.14 -15.96 1.13
CA ASP A 61 12.32 -15.27 2.42
C ASP A 61 10.99 -14.86 3.08
N ARG A 62 9.89 -14.90 2.35
CA ARG A 62 8.57 -14.57 2.89
C ARG A 62 8.12 -15.65 3.88
N GLN A 63 7.97 -15.27 5.15
CA GLN A 63 7.45 -16.16 6.18
C GLN A 63 6.07 -16.68 5.78
N LYS A 64 5.97 -17.98 5.47
CA LYS A 64 4.69 -18.63 5.18
C LYS A 64 3.91 -18.70 6.48
N ARG A 65 2.72 -18.09 6.53
CA ARG A 65 1.77 -18.39 7.60
C ARG A 65 1.42 -19.87 7.50
N ALA A 66 1.83 -20.66 8.49
CA ALA A 66 1.40 -22.04 8.59
C ALA A 66 -0.13 -22.07 8.65
N ARG A 67 -0.78 -22.77 7.73
CA ARG A 67 -2.22 -23.00 7.81
C ARG A 67 -2.45 -23.84 9.06
N ARG A 68 -3.23 -23.34 10.03
CA ARG A 68 -3.74 -24.17 11.12
C ARG A 68 -4.55 -25.29 10.47
N THR A 69 -4.07 -26.52 10.57
CA THR A 69 -4.84 -27.69 10.18
C THR A 69 -5.99 -27.83 11.17
N ALA A 70 -7.22 -27.92 10.66
CA ALA A 70 -8.45 -27.91 11.45
C ALA A 70 -8.69 -29.21 12.28
N ASN A 71 -7.63 -29.93 12.65
CA ASN A 71 -7.71 -31.25 13.28
C ASN A 71 -7.30 -31.28 14.76
N THR A 72 -7.12 -30.13 15.43
CA THR A 72 -6.74 -30.09 16.86
C THR A 72 -7.84 -29.54 17.78
N VAL A 73 -9.08 -29.44 17.31
CA VAL A 73 -10.24 -29.06 18.15
C VAL A 73 -11.15 -30.27 18.27
N ASN A 74 -10.69 -31.33 18.94
CA ASN A 74 -11.51 -32.43 19.48
C ASN A 74 -10.60 -33.44 20.18
N VAL A 75 -9.98 -33.07 21.31
CA VAL A 75 -9.57 -34.04 22.34
C VAL A 75 -9.71 -33.37 23.71
N ALA A 76 -10.56 -33.99 24.54
CA ALA A 76 -10.83 -33.77 25.97
C ALA A 76 -11.65 -32.53 26.36
#